data_AF-A0A0A0BIG2-F1
#
_entry.id   AF-A0A0A0BIG2-F1
#
_cell.length_a   1.000
_cell.length_b   1.000
_cell.length_c   1.000
_cell.angle_alpha   90.00
_cell.angle_beta   90.00
_cell.angle_gamma   90.00
#
_symmetry.space_group_name_H-M   'P 1'
#
loop_
_entity.id
_entity.type
_entity.pdbx_description
1 polymer ?
#
loop_
_entity_poly.entity_id
_entity_poly.type
_entity_poly.pdbx_seq_one_letter_code
_entity_poly.pdbx_strand_id
1 'polypeptide(L)'
;DACSDLATVRAEPAVLGSVASDPTVSRVIARLAADVDKVLAAFSTARATARARVWAAAGSSAPDHGRDAAHPLVIDVDATLVAAHSEKENAAPTFKRGFG
;
A
#
# COMPACT_ATOMS: atom_id res chain seq x y z
N ASP A 1 12.07 -4.98 7.49
CA ASP A 1 11.14 -3.97 6.96
C ASP A 1 10.01 -3.71 7.93
N ALA A 2 10.23 -3.23 9.15
CA ALA A 2 10.84 -1.96 9.59
C ALA A 2 10.02 -0.74 9.12
N CYS A 3 9.31 -0.11 10.06
CA CYS A 3 8.54 1.14 9.95
C CYS A 3 9.40 2.35 9.53
N SER A 4 10.25 2.26 8.50
CA SER A 4 11.16 3.34 8.07
C SER A 4 10.41 4.62 7.72
N ASP A 5 9.19 4.47 7.19
CA ASP A 5 8.47 5.59 6.60
C ASP A 5 7.50 6.26 7.58
N LEU A 6 7.43 5.79 8.84
CA LEU A 6 6.55 6.38 9.84
C LEU A 6 7.00 7.80 10.22
N ALA A 7 8.29 8.11 10.04
CA ALA A 7 8.81 9.48 10.16
C ALA A 7 8.22 10.40 9.08
N THR A 8 8.10 9.92 7.84
CA THR A 8 7.47 10.67 6.73
C THR A 8 6.00 10.95 7.02
N VAL A 9 5.26 9.96 7.54
CA VAL A 9 3.86 10.13 7.94
C VAL A 9 3.73 11.17 9.08
N ARG A 10 4.67 11.17 10.04
CA ARG A 10 4.71 12.18 11.12
C ARG A 10 5.10 13.58 10.64
N ALA A 11 5.79 13.70 9.53
CA ALA A 11 6.26 14.99 9.01
C ALA A 11 5.08 15.89 8.55
N GLU A 12 3.89 15.32 8.33
CA GLU A 12 2.71 16.02 7.83
C GLU A 12 1.56 16.09 8.86
N PRO A 13 1.77 16.65 10.07
CA PRO A 13 0.75 16.64 11.13
C PRO A 13 -0.47 17.51 10.79
N ALA A 14 -0.32 18.49 9.90
CA ALA A 14 -1.43 19.32 9.42
C ALA A 14 -2.46 18.50 8.60
N VAL A 15 -2.01 17.41 7.97
CA VAL A 15 -2.85 16.53 7.14
C VAL A 15 -3.26 15.28 7.91
N LEU A 16 -2.33 14.69 8.66
CA LEU A 16 -2.47 13.34 9.23
C LEU A 16 -2.72 13.36 10.75
N GLY A 17 -2.59 14.51 11.40
CA GLY A 17 -2.76 14.64 12.84
C GLY A 17 -1.68 13.91 13.63
N SER A 18 -2.04 13.45 14.84
CA SER A 18 -1.11 12.70 15.70
C SER A 18 -0.91 11.28 15.18
N VAL A 19 0.34 10.89 14.97
CA VAL A 19 0.72 9.57 14.46
C VAL A 19 1.34 8.75 15.57
N ALA A 20 0.89 7.50 15.71
CA ALA A 20 1.35 6.58 16.74
C ALA A 20 2.88 6.36 16.70
N SER A 21 3.49 6.11 17.86
CA SER A 21 4.92 5.78 17.99
C SER A 21 5.29 4.45 17.32
N ASP A 22 6.56 4.26 16.94
CA ASP A 22 7.04 3.04 16.27
C ASP A 22 6.72 1.77 17.08
N PRO A 23 6.93 1.71 18.41
CA PRO A 23 6.56 0.54 19.20
C PRO A 23 5.05 0.27 19.20
N THR A 24 4.23 1.33 19.12
CA THR A 24 2.77 1.20 19.07
C THR A 24 2.34 0.60 17.74
N VAL A 25 2.87 1.11 16.63
CA VAL A 25 2.61 0.56 15.29
C VAL A 25 3.05 -0.90 15.21
N SER A 26 4.26 -1.22 15.67
CA SER A 26 4.78 -2.60 15.67
C SER A 26 3.87 -3.57 16.44
N ARG A 27 3.42 -3.20 17.65
CA ARG A 27 2.48 -4.02 18.43
C ARG A 27 1.12 -4.19 17.75
N VAL A 28 0.60 -3.15 17.11
CA VAL A 28 -0.66 -3.23 16.36
C VAL A 28 -0.52 -4.19 15.18
N ILE A 29 0.57 -4.10 14.41
CA ILE A 29 0.83 -5.03 13.30
C ILE A 29 0.94 -6.47 13.82
N ALA A 30 1.70 -6.70 14.90
CA ALA A 30 1.81 -8.03 15.50
C ALA A 30 0.45 -8.59 15.95
N ARG A 31 -0.42 -7.75 16.53
CA ARG A 31 -1.77 -8.15 16.91
C ARG A 31 -2.64 -8.48 15.70
N LEU A 32 -2.57 -7.68 14.64
CA LEU A 32 -3.32 -7.90 13.40
C LEU A 32 -2.85 -9.17 12.67
N ALA A 33 -1.54 -9.44 12.70
CA ALA A 33 -0.95 -10.62 12.09
C ALA A 33 -1.39 -11.95 12.74
N ALA A 34 -2.08 -11.92 13.89
CA ALA A 34 -2.65 -13.12 14.50
C ALA A 34 -3.78 -13.76 13.67
N ASP A 35 -4.43 -13.00 12.78
CA ASP A 35 -5.46 -13.49 11.86
C ASP A 35 -5.39 -12.70 10.53
N VAL A 36 -4.42 -13.08 9.70
CA VAL A 36 -4.07 -12.33 8.48
C VAL A 36 -5.22 -12.29 7.49
N ASP A 37 -5.92 -13.42 7.26
CA ASP A 37 -6.97 -13.48 6.24
C ASP A 37 -8.13 -12.54 6.57
N LYS A 38 -8.58 -12.55 7.83
CA LYS A 38 -9.62 -11.62 8.30
C LYS A 38 -9.17 -10.17 8.19
N VAL A 39 -7.93 -9.88 8.58
CA VAL A 39 -7.38 -8.54 8.54
C VAL A 39 -7.26 -8.04 7.09
N LEU A 40 -6.77 -8.85 6.16
CA LEU A 40 -6.65 -8.46 4.76
C LEU A 40 -8.02 -8.16 4.12
N ALA A 41 -9.05 -8.92 4.45
CA ALA A 41 -10.41 -8.64 4.01
C ALA A 41 -10.94 -7.30 4.57
N ALA A 42 -10.70 -7.04 5.85
CA ALA A 42 -11.06 -5.78 6.49
C ALA A 42 -10.31 -4.58 5.89
N PHE A 43 -9.00 -4.70 5.65
CA PHE A 43 -8.18 -3.66 5.03
C PHE A 43 -8.60 -3.39 3.58
N SER A 44 -8.94 -4.44 2.82
CA SER A 44 -9.45 -4.29 1.46
C SER A 44 -10.74 -3.48 1.44
N THR A 45 -11.65 -3.77 2.37
CA THR A 45 -12.93 -3.04 2.55
C THR A 45 -12.69 -1.58 2.95
N ALA A 46 -11.82 -1.35 3.94
CA ALA A 46 -11.47 0.00 4.41
C ALA A 46 -10.84 0.84 3.29
N ARG A 47 -9.92 0.26 2.52
CA ARG A 47 -9.29 0.92 1.36
C ARG A 47 -10.29 1.24 0.26
N ALA A 48 -11.19 0.31 -0.07
CA ALA A 48 -12.23 0.55 -1.08
C ALA A 48 -13.13 1.72 -0.66
N THR A 49 -13.55 1.75 0.62
CA THR A 49 -14.35 2.85 1.18
C THR A 49 -13.62 4.18 1.14
N ALA A 50 -12.35 4.21 1.56
CA ALA A 50 -11.53 5.42 1.53
C ALA A 50 -11.35 5.95 0.10
N ARG A 51 -11.06 5.07 -0.87
CA ARG A 51 -10.93 5.43 -2.28
C ARG A 51 -12.20 6.03 -2.84
N ALA A 52 -13.34 5.39 -2.59
CA ALA A 52 -14.64 5.90 -3.06
C ALA A 52 -14.89 7.33 -2.57
N ARG A 53 -14.57 7.64 -1.31
CA ARG A 53 -14.69 9.00 -0.75
C ARG A 53 -13.72 9.99 -1.40
N VAL A 54 -12.46 9.59 -1.57
CA VAL A 54 -11.42 10.44 -2.17
C VAL A 54 -11.75 10.74 -3.63
N TRP A 55 -12.20 9.75 -4.40
CA TRP A 55 -12.58 9.94 -5.80
C TRP A 55 -13.83 10.79 -5.95
N ALA A 56 -14.85 10.58 -5.11
CA ALA A 56 -16.00 11.46 -5.06
C ALA A 56 -15.61 12.93 -4.76
N ALA A 57 -14.67 13.15 -3.84
CA ALA A 57 -14.16 14.48 -3.53
C ALA A 57 -13.31 15.09 -4.66
N ALA A 58 -12.62 14.26 -5.45
CA ALA A 58 -11.78 14.70 -6.56
C ALA A 58 -12.58 15.12 -7.82
N GLY A 59 -13.84 14.69 -7.95
CA GLY A 59 -14.71 15.09 -9.05
C GLY A 59 -14.14 14.74 -10.43
N SER A 60 -13.99 15.74 -11.31
CA SER A 60 -13.41 15.53 -12.65
C SER A 60 -11.92 15.17 -12.66
N SER A 61 -11.23 15.38 -11.53
CA SER A 61 -9.83 14.96 -11.34
C SER A 61 -9.71 13.51 -10.85
N ALA A 62 -10.83 12.82 -10.59
CA ALA A 62 -10.82 11.43 -10.17
C ALA A 62 -10.42 10.51 -11.34
N PRO A 63 -9.68 9.41 -11.08
CA PRO A 63 -9.19 8.52 -12.13
C PRO A 63 -10.31 7.79 -12.87
N ASP A 64 -11.47 7.58 -12.23
CA ASP A 64 -12.66 6.96 -12.79
C ASP A 64 -13.58 7.95 -13.53
N HIS A 65 -13.26 9.24 -13.55
CA HIS A 65 -14.05 10.25 -14.24
C HIS A 65 -14.09 9.98 -15.76
N GLY A 66 -15.32 9.85 -16.30
CA GLY A 66 -15.54 9.60 -17.72
C GLY A 66 -15.03 8.25 -18.22
N ARG A 67 -14.80 7.28 -17.31
CA ARG A 67 -14.33 5.94 -17.68
C ARG A 67 -15.48 4.96 -17.80
N ASP A 68 -15.45 4.19 -18.87
CA ASP A 68 -16.40 3.13 -19.18
C ASP A 68 -15.69 2.01 -19.95
N ALA A 69 -16.46 1.06 -20.50
CA ALA A 69 -15.89 -0.05 -21.27
C ALA A 69 -15.24 0.40 -22.60
N ALA A 70 -15.66 1.53 -23.18
CA ALA A 70 -15.09 2.08 -24.41
C ALA A 70 -13.87 2.97 -24.13
N HIS A 71 -13.81 3.59 -22.95
CA HIS A 71 -12.74 4.47 -22.48
C HIS A 71 -12.24 4.01 -21.10
N PRO A 72 -11.59 2.84 -21.00
CA PRO A 72 -11.20 2.27 -19.72
C PRO A 72 -10.12 3.12 -19.03
N LEU A 73 -10.03 2.97 -17.71
CA LEU A 73 -8.86 3.44 -16.95
C LEU A 73 -7.66 2.56 -17.33
N VAL A 74 -6.63 3.17 -17.93
CA VAL A 74 -5.38 2.47 -18.27
C VAL A 74 -4.42 2.59 -17.09
N ILE A 75 -4.03 1.44 -16.53
CA ILE A 75 -3.03 1.37 -15.47
C ILE A 75 -1.71 1.02 -16.14
N ASP A 76 -0.83 2.02 -16.27
CA ASP A 76 0.54 1.78 -16.67
C ASP A 76 1.36 1.34 -15.45
N VAL A 77 1.91 0.14 -15.50
CA VAL A 77 2.68 -0.44 -14.40
C VAL A 77 4.14 -0.53 -14.84
N ASP A 78 4.93 0.49 -14.51
CA ASP A 78 6.38 0.37 -14.58
C ASP A 78 6.90 -0.26 -13.29
N ALA A 79 7.63 -1.37 -13.43
CA ALA A 79 8.13 -2.15 -12.31
C ALA A 79 9.64 -1.94 -12.16
N THR A 80 10.06 -1.19 -11.15
CA THR A 80 11.45 -1.23 -10.68
C THR A 80 11.60 -2.43 -9.75
N LEU A 81 12.57 -3.31 -10.00
CA LEU A 81 12.85 -4.41 -9.08
C LEU A 81 13.42 -3.86 -7.78
N VAL A 82 12.75 -4.15 -6.66
CA VAL A 82 13.30 -3.99 -5.32
C VAL A 82 13.70 -5.38 -4.85
N ALA A 83 15.00 -5.68 -4.89
CA ALA A 83 15.53 -6.95 -4.41
C ALA A 83 15.66 -6.88 -2.88
N ALA A 84 14.88 -7.68 -2.16
CA ALA A 84 15.17 -7.98 -0.77
C ALA A 84 16.32 -9.00 -0.75
N HIS A 85 17.56 -8.54 -0.62
CA HIS A 85 18.73 -9.41 -0.63
C HIS A 85 18.64 -10.44 0.52
N SER A 86 18.56 -11.72 0.16
CA SER A 86 18.63 -12.83 1.09
C SER A 86 19.57 -13.88 0.51
N GLU A 87 20.58 -14.32 1.27
CA GLU A 87 21.45 -15.45 0.93
C GLU A 87 20.73 -16.80 1.11
N LYS A 88 19.49 -16.92 0.65
CA LYS A 88 18.78 -18.21 0.67
C LYS A 88 19.28 -19.07 -0.47
N GLU A 89 19.82 -20.23 -0.15
CA GLU A 89 20.07 -21.28 -1.14
C GLU A 89 18.73 -21.59 -1.85
N ASN A 90 18.70 -21.40 -3.19
CA ASN A 90 17.57 -21.59 -4.11
C ASN A 90 16.65 -20.38 -4.40
N ALA A 91 17.13 -19.15 -4.30
CA ALA A 91 16.44 -17.99 -4.88
C ALA A 91 16.15 -18.18 -6.39
N ALA A 92 14.87 -18.17 -6.78
CA ALA A 92 14.46 -18.25 -8.18
C ALA A 92 14.71 -16.91 -8.90
N PRO A 93 15.13 -16.92 -10.18
CA PRO A 93 15.35 -15.69 -10.93
C PRO A 93 14.05 -14.90 -11.09
N THR A 94 14.12 -13.58 -10.87
CA THR A 94 12.99 -12.68 -11.11
C THR A 94 12.68 -12.54 -12.61
N PHE A 95 11.54 -11.97 -12.96
CA PHE A 95 11.14 -11.71 -14.35
C PHE A 95 12.17 -10.88 -15.14
N LYS A 96 12.88 -9.94 -14.49
CA LYS A 96 14.02 -9.22 -15.12
C LYS A 96 15.38 -9.91 -14.91
N ARG A 97 15.38 -11.19 -14.52
CA ARG A 97 16.55 -12.07 -14.33
C ARG A 97 17.55 -11.59 -13.28
N GLY A 98 17.10 -10.83 -12.29
CA GLY A 98 17.89 -10.46 -11.11
C GLY A 98 17.65 -11.42 -9.93
N PHE A 99 18.35 -11.18 -8.81
CA PHE A 99 18.18 -11.91 -7.56
C PHE A 99 16.73 -11.87 -7.05
N GLY A 100 16.27 -12.99 -6.50
CA GLY A 100 14.97 -13.17 -5.84
C GLY A 100 15.13 -13.62 -4.39
#